data_AF-A0A352EF61-F1
#
_entry.id   AF-A0A352EF61-F1
#
_cell.length_a   1.000
_cell.length_b   1.000
_cell.length_c   1.000
_cell.angle_alpha   90.00
_cell.angle_beta   90.00
_cell.angle_gamma   90.00
#
_symmetry.space_group_name_H-M   'P 1'
#
loop_
_entity.id
_entity.type
_entity.pdbx_description
1 polymer ?
#
loop_
_entity_poly.entity_id
_entity_poly.type
_entity_poly.pdbx_seq_one_letter_code
_entity_poly.pdbx_strand_id
1 'polypeptide(L)' 'DLVTFSKSDLMKFRNFGKKSLTELEELVDNKNLSFGMDISKYKLDKE' A
#
# COMPACT_ATOMS: atom_id res chain seq x y z
N ASP A 1 -7.71 0.38 -1.25
CA ASP A 1 -7.09 1.67 -0.87
C ASP A 1 -5.61 1.59 -0.50
N LEU A 2 -5.16 0.68 0.37
CA LEU A 2 -3.76 0.66 0.83
C LEU A 2 -2.69 0.72 -0.30
N VAL A 3 -2.88 -0.05 -1.37
CA VAL A 3 -1.93 -0.12 -2.49
C VAL A 3 -1.97 1.09 -3.43
N THR A 4 -2.96 1.98 -3.30
CA THR A 4 -3.05 3.21 -4.10
C THR A 4 -2.21 4.35 -3.52
N PHE A 5 -1.84 4.27 -2.24
CA PHE A 5 -0.94 5.24 -1.62
C PHE A 5 0.49 5.09 -2.16
N SER A 6 1.16 6.23 -2.32
CA SER A 6 2.59 6.26 -2.58
C SER A 6 3.38 5.98 -1.28
N LYS A 7 4.57 5.40 -1.40
CA LYS A 7 5.46 5.18 -0.26
C LYS A 7 5.76 6.49 0.49
N SER A 8 5.88 7.61 -0.22
CA SER A 8 6.10 8.93 0.37
C SER A 8 4.92 9.42 1.20
N ASP A 9 3.69 9.06 0.83
CA ASP A 9 2.51 9.46 1.61
C ASP A 9 2.39 8.63 2.88
N LEU A 10 2.75 7.34 2.81
CA LEU A 10 2.82 6.48 3.99
C LEU A 10 3.82 7.00 5.03
N MET A 11 4.96 7.56 4.59
CA MET A 11 5.96 8.13 5.51
C MET A 11 5.52 9.43 6.21
N LYS A 12 4.39 10.04 5.84
CA LYS A 12 3.87 11.26 6.48
C LYS A 12 3.05 10.96 7.75
N PHE A 13 2.66 9.71 7.99
CA PHE A 13 1.89 9.35 9.19
C PHE A 13 2.77 9.39 10.44
N ARG A 14 2.26 10.02 11.51
CA ARG A 14 3.02 10.32 12.75
C ARG A 14 3.75 9.12 13.39
N ASN A 15 3.18 7.92 13.27
CA ASN A 15 3.72 6.69 13.86
C ASN A 15 4.20 5.70 12.78
N PHE A 16 4.45 6.19 11.57
CA PHE A 16 4.82 5.36 10.44
C PHE A 16 6.27 5.63 10.06
N GLY A 17 7.03 4.57 9.91
CA GLY A 17 8.45 4.67 9.58
C GLY A 17 8.94 3.44 8.83
N LYS A 18 10.26 3.33 8.71
CA LYS A 18 10.92 2.29 7.89
C LYS A 18 10.44 0.87 8.21
N LYS A 19 10.28 0.53 9.50
CA LYS A 19 9.79 -0.79 9.92
C LYS A 19 8.36 -1.06 9.43
N SER A 20 7.44 -0.12 9.66
CA SER A 20 6.05 -0.22 9.19
C SER A 20 5.97 -0.30 7.66
N LEU A 21 6.85 0.42 6.95
CA LEU A 21 6.92 0.36 5.50
C LEU A 21 7.38 -1.02 5.00
N THR A 22 8.46 -1.56 5.58
CA THR A 22 8.97 -2.89 5.21
C THR A 22 7.96 -3.99 5.52
N GLU A 23 7.34 -3.99 6.70
CA GLU A 23 6.31 -4.98 7.06
C GLU A 23 5.11 -4.92 6.10
N LEU A 24 4.72 -3.72 5.65
CA LEU A 24 3.67 -3.56 4.67
C LEU A 24 4.07 -3.98 3.26
N GLU A 25 5.30 -3.69 2.83
CA GLU A 25 5.84 -4.16 1.54
C GLU A 25 5.83 -5.69 1.48
N GLU A 26 6.35 -6.34 2.51
CA GLU A 26 6.33 -7.81 2.61
C GLU A 26 4.90 -8.34 2.60
N LEU A 27 3.97 -7.73 3.34
CA LEU A 27 2.57 -8.16 3.39
C LEU A 27 1.88 -8.05 2.02
N VAL A 28 2.14 -6.97 1.30
CA VAL A 28 1.55 -6.67 -0.01
C VAL A 28 2.15 -7.59 -1.08
N ASP A 29 3.47 -7.81 -1.04
CA ASP A 29 4.18 -8.71 -1.95
C ASP A 29 3.73 -10.16 -1.77
N ASN A 30 3.53 -10.61 -0.53
CA ASN A 30 2.96 -11.94 -0.22
C ASN A 30 1.55 -12.16 -0.82
N LYS A 31 0.84 -11.09 -1.14
CA LYS A 31 -0.49 -11.14 -1.80
C LYS A 31 -0.38 -10.97 -3.33
N ASN A 32 0.83 -10.98 -3.89
CA ASN A 32 1.13 -10.67 -5.28
C ASN A 32 0.63 -9.28 -5.69
N LEU A 33 0.68 -8.32 -4.77
CA LEU A 33 0.30 -6.93 -4.99
C LEU A 33 1.53 -6.05 -4.90
N SER A 34 1.40 -4.78 -5.32
CA SER A 34 2.48 -3.80 -5.19
C SER A 34 1.93 -2.41 -4.89
N PHE A 35 2.70 -1.60 -4.16
CA PHE A 35 2.37 -0.20 -3.94
C PHE A 35 2.43 0.59 -5.26
N GLY A 36 1.50 1.50 -5.45
CA GLY A 36 1.33 2.26 -6.71
C GLY A 36 0.63 1.45 -7.81
N MET A 37 0.03 0.30 -7.50
CA MET A 37 -0.78 -0.47 -8.43
C MET A 37 -2.11 0.24 -8.71
N ASP A 38 -2.51 0.28 -9.98
CA ASP A 38 -3.85 0.70 -10.38
C ASP A 38 -4.88 -0.40 -10.09
N ILE A 39 -5.77 -0.13 -9.12
CA ILE A 39 -6.86 -1.03 -8.72
C ILE A 39 -8.15 -0.80 -9.53
N SER A 40 -8.24 0.27 -10.32
CA SER A 40 -9.45 0.62 -11.09
C SER A 40 -9.81 -0.45 -12.12
N LYS A 41 -8.80 -1.12 -12.69
CA LYS A 41 -8.95 -2.24 -13.62
C LYS A 41 -9.73 -3.42 -13.02
N TYR A 42 -9.68 -3.60 -11.70
CA TYR A 42 -10.33 -4.71 -11.03
C TYR A 42 -11.76 -4.40 -10.61
N LYS A 43 -12.28 -3.18 -10.87
CA LYS A 43 -13.62 -2.72 -10.44
C LYS A 43 -13.91 -3.09 -8.99
N LEU A 44 -12.91 -2.92 -8.13
CA LEU A 44 -13.00 -3.19 -6.70
C LEU A 44 -13.74 -2.05 -5.97
N ASP A 45 -14.73 -1.45 -6.63
CA ASP A 45 -15.70 -0.56 -6.00
C ASP A 45 -16.53 -1.40 -5.04
N LYS A 46 -16.05 -1.53 -3.81
CA LYS A 46 -16.79 -2.05 -2.68
C LYS A 46 -16.73 -1.02 -1.57
N GLU A 47 -17.83 -0.27 -1.51
CA GLU A 47 -18.32 0.63 -0.46
C GLU A 47 -17.57 1.94 -0.22
#